data_AF-A0A838JR50-F1
#
_entry.id   AF-A0A838JR50-F1
#
_cell.length_a   1.000
_cell.length_b   1.000
_cell.length_c   1.000
_cell.angle_alpha   90.00
_cell.angle_beta   90.00
_cell.angle_gamma   90.00
#
_symmetry.space_group_name_H-M   'P 1'
#
loop_
_entity.id
_entity.type
_entity.pdbx_description
1 polymer ?
#
loop_
_entity_poly.entity_id
_entity_poly.type
_entity_poly.pdbx_seq_one_letter_code
_entity_poly.pdbx_strand_id
1 'polypeptide(L)' 'MEERGEVCLAEEVERLRRLGLPDEEVASRIGVDVSWVATLISPGEDEPNPDRAVKPS' A
#
# COMPACT_ATOMS: atom_id res chain seq x y z
N MET A 1 -13.99 -17.39 21.12
CA MET A 1 -13.53 -15.99 21.12
C MET A 1 -13.47 -15.60 19.66
N GLU A 2 -14.11 -14.50 19.26
CA GLU A 2 -13.96 -14.01 17.90
C GLU A 2 -12.48 -13.66 17.71
N GLU A 3 -11.73 -14.50 17.01
CA GLU A 3 -10.43 -14.17 16.42
C GLU A 3 -10.70 -13.14 15.32
N ARG A 4 -11.12 -11.94 15.72
CA ARG A 4 -10.94 -10.75 14.88
C ARG A 4 -9.46 -10.49 14.92
N GLY A 5 -8.72 -11.24 14.09
CA GLY A 5 -7.32 -10.99 13.84
C GLY A 5 -7.18 -9.50 13.62
N GLU A 6 -6.33 -8.86 14.40
CA GLU A 6 -6.01 -7.46 14.22
C GLU A 6 -5.46 -7.31 12.81
N VAL A 7 -6.33 -6.96 11.86
CA VAL A 7 -5.92 -6.68 10.50
C VAL A 7 -5.12 -5.40 10.58
N CYS A 8 -3.85 -5.46 10.20
CA CYS A 8 -3.01 -4.27 10.12
C CYS A 8 -3.75 -3.24 9.24
N LEU A 9 -3.90 -2.01 9.73
CA LEU A 9 -4.62 -0.94 9.04
C LEU A 9 -4.09 -0.74 7.60
N ALA A 10 -2.79 -0.96 7.38
CA ALA A 10 -2.17 -0.92 6.06
C ALA A 10 -2.72 -1.99 5.09
N GLU A 11 -2.97 -3.20 5.58
CA GLU A 11 -3.48 -4.32 4.79
C GLU A 11 -4.94 -4.10 4.38
N GLU A 12 -5.76 -3.54 5.29
CA GLU A 12 -7.14 -3.16 4.99
C GLU A 12 -7.20 -1.96 4.03
N VAL A 13 -6.29 -0.98 4.14
CA VAL A 13 -6.14 0.11 3.14
C VAL A 13 -5.84 -0.47 1.76
N GLU A 14 -4.90 -1.41 1.66
CA GLU A 14 -4.52 -2.04 0.39
C GLU A 14 -5.69 -2.85 -0.22
N ARG A 15 -6.47 -3.52 0.64
CA ARG A 15 -7.68 -4.24 0.25
C ARG A 15 -8.76 -3.31 -0.31
N LEU A 16 -9.07 -2.21 0.38
CA LEU A 16 -10.06 -1.23 -0.08
C LEU A 16 -9.63 -0.55 -1.39
N ARG A 17 -8.35 -0.25 -1.57
CA ARG A 17 -7.83 0.29 -2.83
C ARG A 17 -7.87 -0.72 -3.97
N ARG A 18 -7.62 -2.01 -3.71
CA ARG A 18 -7.80 -3.09 -4.72
C ARG A 18 -9.24 -3.19 -5.22
N LEU A 19 -10.22 -2.77 -4.41
CA LEU A 19 -11.62 -2.66 -4.81
C LEU A 19 -11.92 -1.40 -5.63
N GLY A 20 -10.93 -0.54 -5.86
CA GLY A 20 -11.04 0.69 -6.66
C GLY A 20 -11.56 1.90 -5.88
N LEU A 21 -11.55 1.86 -4.55
CA LEU A 21 -11.97 3.00 -3.74
C LEU A 21 -10.91 4.12 -3.76
N PRO A 22 -11.33 5.39 -3.82
CA PRO A 22 -10.41 6.53 -3.73
C PRO A 22 -9.84 6.67 -2.32
N ASP A 23 -8.66 7.28 -2.22
CA ASP A 23 -7.88 7.36 -0.98
C ASP A 23 -8.61 8.11 0.14
N GLU A 24 -9.41 9.13 -0.21
CA GLU A 24 -10.27 9.88 0.74
C GLU A 24 -11.37 9.00 1.35
N GLU A 25 -11.98 8.13 0.54
CA GLU A 25 -13.00 7.19 0.98
C GLU A 25 -12.38 6.07 1.84
N VAL A 26 -11.19 5.60 1.46
CA VAL A 26 -10.44 4.63 2.26
C VAL A 26 -10.09 5.22 3.64
N ALA A 27 -9.58 6.45 3.67
CA ALA A 27 -9.24 7.17 4.89
C ALA A 27 -10.47 7.34 5.82
N SER A 28 -11.60 7.75 5.25
CA SER A 28 -12.88 7.89 5.96
C SER A 28 -13.39 6.58 6.55
N ARG A 29 -13.31 5.48 5.79
CA ARG A 29 -13.78 4.15 6.23
C ARG A 29 -12.92 3.52 7.31
N ILE A 30 -11.62 3.73 7.25
CA ILE A 30 -10.65 3.21 8.22
C ILE A 30 -10.57 4.13 9.45
N GLY A 31 -10.88 5.42 9.30
CA GLY A 31 -10.76 6.42 10.37
C GLY A 31 -9.33 6.96 10.53
N VAL A 32 -8.60 7.07 9.43
CA VAL A 32 -7.20 7.54 9.37
C VAL A 32 -7.09 8.78 8.50
N ASP A 33 -5.94 9.45 8.57
CA ASP A 33 -5.67 10.61 7.73
C ASP A 33 -5.37 10.20 6.28
N VAL A 34 -5.87 10.96 5.31
CA VAL A 34 -5.57 10.74 3.89
C VAL A 34 -4.07 10.83 3.59
N SER A 35 -3.33 11.68 4.32
CA SER A 35 -1.88 11.78 4.19
C SER A 35 -1.18 10.50 4.65
N TRP A 36 -1.71 9.84 5.68
CA TRP A 36 -1.19 8.54 6.13
C TRP A 36 -1.46 7.45 5.09
N VAL A 37 -2.67 7.43 4.50
CA VAL A 37 -2.97 6.55 3.37
C VAL A 37 -1.98 6.80 2.24
N ALA A 38 -1.71 8.07 1.90
CA ALA A 38 -0.72 8.44 0.89
C ALA A 38 0.70 7.96 1.19
N THR A 39 1.11 7.89 2.46
CA THR A 39 2.44 7.35 2.83
C THR A 39 2.56 5.85 2.57
N LEU A 40 1.47 5.09 2.68
CA LEU A 40 1.44 3.67 2.32
C LEU A 40 1.55 3.44 0.81
N ILE A 41 1.24 4.48 0.02
CA ILE A 41 1.34 4.46 -1.44
C ILE A 41 2.78 4.68 -1.88
N SER A 42 3.68 5.17 -1.02
CA SER A 42 5.07 5.38 -1.39
C SER A 42 5.63 4.03 -1.81
N PRO A 43 5.77 3.76 -3.12
CA PRO A 43 6.51 2.60 -3.52
C PRO A 43 7.90 2.90 -2.95
N GLY A 44 8.51 1.92 -2.29
CA GLY A 44 9.97 1.90 -2.36
C GLY A 44 10.28 2.17 -3.82
N GLU A 45 11.06 3.23 -4.07
CA GLU A 45 11.62 3.50 -5.38
C GLU A 45 11.85 2.14 -6.02
N ASP A 46 11.16 1.88 -7.13
CA ASP A 46 11.59 0.87 -8.07
C ASP A 46 12.98 1.37 -8.46
N GLU A 47 13.98 1.05 -7.64
CA GLU A 47 15.38 1.23 -7.96
C GLU A 47 15.47 0.53 -9.29
N PRO A 48 15.76 1.25 -10.39
CA PRO A 48 15.92 0.59 -11.66
C PRO A 48 17.13 -0.31 -11.48
N ASN A 49 16.92 -1.59 -11.17
CA ASN A 49 17.96 -2.59 -10.99
C ASN A 49 18.92 -2.44 -12.19
N PRO A 50 20.11 -1.83 -12.04
CA PRO A 50 21.03 -1.70 -13.17
C PRO A 50 21.79 -3.03 -13.38
N ASP A 51 21.45 -4.07 -12.64
CA ASP A 51 21.99 -5.42 -12.76
C ASP A 51 21.31 -6.21 -13.91
N ARG A 52 21.26 -5.59 -15.08
CA ARG A 52 21.06 -6.33 -16.36
C ARG A 52 21.91 -5.76 -17.49
N ALA A 53 23.01 -5.09 -17.14
CA ALA A 53 24.01 -4.62 -18.08
C ALA A 53 25.38 -5.26 -17.84
N VAL A 54 25.44 -6.59 -17.74
CA VAL A 54 26.67 -7.32 -18.11
C VAL A 54 26.43 -7.93 -19.49
N LYS A 55 26.83 -7.17 -20.51
CA LYS A 55 26.90 -7.62 -21.91
C LYS A 55 27.88 -8.81 -22.02
N PRO A 56 27.65 -9.71 -22.98
CA PRO A 56 28.55 -10.84 -23.22
C PRO A 56 29.90 -10.32 -23.78
N SER A 57 30.99 -10.98 -23.42
CA SER A 57 32.29 -10.91 -24.11
C SER A 57 32.86 -12.31 -24.19
#